data_AF-N1Q553-F1
#
_entry.id   AF-N1Q553-F1
#
_cell.length_a   1.000
_cell.length_b   1.000
_cell.length_c   1.000
_cell.angle_alpha   90.00
_cell.angle_beta   90.00
_cell.angle_gamma   90.00
#
_symmetry.space_group_name_H-M   'P 1'
#
loop_
_entity.id
_entity.type
_entity.pdbx_description
1 polymer ?
#
loop_
_entity_poly.entity_id
_entity_poly.type
_entity_poly.pdbx_seq_one_letter_code
_entity_poly.pdbx_strand_id
1 'polypeptide(L)'
;MLPPKLPWTTSTAIGLKAFWKWFLTPFGFLIILYGLDVVVWGGMLFLLLCNASPAMCWAPDGRGGKFHDCNDINSPRREWRKHGKKRKMYGLRKLAAHYRSWYRLPGSETLDAVLQPDDIIECDLRVPMPVSKRTNDPPTGERAPPTPIWKLDFFIWCQVWNIFFQCCLCGFMWGLNRYNRPSWATGLFVALACGVAGIGGLVSFLEGTKVKRIEGVSSSLAQTEAVQESIHLRQENSGNEVQR
;
A
#
# COMPACT_ATOMS: atom_id res chain seq x y z
N MET A 1 -2.00 -41.19 -43.63
CA MET A 1 -0.65 -40.58 -43.61
C MET A 1 -0.56 -39.70 -42.38
N LEU A 2 0.37 -39.97 -41.46
CA LEU A 2 0.64 -39.07 -40.32
C LEU A 2 1.35 -37.82 -40.83
N PRO A 3 0.98 -36.60 -40.42
CA PRO A 3 1.68 -35.39 -40.84
C PRO A 3 3.13 -35.42 -40.35
N PRO A 4 4.11 -34.94 -41.15
CA PRO A 4 5.51 -34.89 -40.74
C PRO A 4 5.70 -33.98 -39.52
N LYS A 5 6.54 -34.41 -38.58
CA LYS A 5 6.84 -33.71 -37.33
C LYS A 5 7.58 -32.40 -37.69
N LEU A 6 6.99 -31.25 -37.36
CA LEU A 6 7.67 -29.96 -37.61
C LEU A 6 8.97 -29.88 -36.79
N PRO A 7 10.10 -29.42 -37.37
CA PRO A 7 11.33 -29.22 -36.63
C PRO A 7 11.12 -28.18 -35.53
N TRP A 8 11.63 -28.47 -34.32
CA TRP A 8 11.45 -27.62 -33.14
C TRP A 8 11.90 -26.17 -33.36
N THR A 9 12.96 -25.97 -34.16
CA THR A 9 13.50 -24.67 -34.55
C THR A 9 12.50 -23.80 -35.32
N THR A 10 11.69 -24.41 -36.18
CA THR A 10 10.64 -23.74 -36.96
C THR A 10 9.48 -23.30 -36.06
N SER A 11 9.08 -24.15 -35.11
CA SER A 11 8.05 -23.85 -34.13
C SER A 11 8.48 -22.73 -33.17
N THR A 12 9.74 -22.73 -32.73
CA THR A 12 10.29 -21.63 -31.91
C THR A 12 10.38 -20.32 -32.68
N ALA A 13 10.75 -20.36 -33.97
CA ALA A 13 10.85 -19.17 -34.81
C ALA A 13 9.47 -18.53 -35.10
N ILE A 14 8.44 -19.35 -35.33
CA ILE A 14 7.05 -18.87 -35.50
C ILE A 14 6.54 -18.24 -34.20
N GLY A 15 6.82 -18.88 -33.05
CA GLY A 15 6.51 -18.35 -31.73
C GLY A 15 7.20 -17.01 -31.45
N LEU A 16 8.48 -16.90 -31.77
CA LEU A 16 9.27 -15.68 -31.55
C LEU A 16 8.77 -14.52 -32.41
N LYS A 17 8.37 -14.78 -33.66
CA LYS A 17 7.84 -13.75 -34.57
C LYS A 17 6.44 -13.29 -34.13
N ALA A 18 5.61 -14.20 -33.61
CA ALA A 18 4.31 -13.87 -33.03
C ALA A 18 4.47 -13.09 -31.72
N PHE A 19 5.41 -13.49 -30.87
CA PHE A 19 5.75 -12.80 -29.63
C PHE A 19 6.27 -11.39 -29.89
N TRP A 20 7.13 -11.19 -30.89
CA TRP A 20 7.68 -9.88 -31.24
C TRP A 20 6.59 -8.91 -31.72
N LYS A 21 5.65 -9.41 -32.53
CA LYS A 21 4.48 -8.62 -32.95
C LYS A 21 3.57 -8.28 -31.77
N TRP A 22 3.40 -9.21 -30.84
CA TRP A 22 2.61 -9.00 -29.62
C TRP A 22 3.30 -8.01 -28.66
N PHE A 23 4.61 -8.09 -28.49
CA PHE A 23 5.41 -7.18 -27.65
C PHE A 23 5.34 -5.72 -28.11
N LEU A 24 5.35 -5.48 -29.42
CA LEU A 24 5.22 -4.14 -29.99
C LEU A 24 3.79 -3.58 -29.94
N THR A 25 2.80 -4.33 -29.46
CA THR A 25 1.51 -3.73 -29.14
C THR A 25 1.63 -2.86 -27.90
N PRO A 26 0.96 -1.68 -27.85
CA PRO A 26 1.10 -0.75 -26.73
C PRO A 26 0.73 -1.40 -25.38
N PHE A 27 -0.17 -2.39 -25.40
CA PHE A 27 -0.59 -3.12 -24.20
C PHE A 27 0.37 -4.26 -23.82
N GLY A 28 0.89 -5.01 -24.79
CA GLY A 28 1.90 -6.05 -24.56
C GLY A 28 3.23 -5.48 -24.06
N PHE A 29 3.61 -4.31 -24.57
CA PHE A 29 4.78 -3.57 -24.13
C PHE A 29 4.68 -3.20 -22.64
N LEU A 30 3.53 -2.67 -22.19
CA LEU A 30 3.31 -2.30 -20.79
C LEU A 30 3.36 -3.50 -19.84
N ILE A 31 2.82 -4.65 -20.25
CA ILE A 31 2.85 -5.90 -19.46
C ILE A 31 4.28 -6.42 -19.31
N ILE A 32 5.07 -6.39 -20.39
CA ILE A 32 6.47 -6.83 -20.34
C ILE A 32 7.32 -5.85 -19.54
N LEU A 33 7.08 -4.55 -19.68
CA LEU A 33 7.78 -3.53 -18.90
C LEU A 33 7.48 -3.68 -17.39
N TYR A 34 6.23 -3.97 -17.02
CA TYR A 34 5.85 -4.26 -15.64
C TYR A 34 6.41 -5.61 -15.14
N GLY A 35 6.38 -6.67 -15.96
CA GLY A 35 6.99 -7.95 -15.61
C GLY A 35 8.50 -7.83 -15.42
N LEU A 36 9.15 -7.00 -16.23
CA LEU A 36 10.57 -6.67 -16.09
C LEU A 36 10.83 -5.83 -14.83
N ASP A 37 9.96 -4.87 -14.50
CA ASP A 37 10.04 -4.10 -13.25
C ASP A 37 9.96 -5.01 -12.02
N VAL A 38 9.02 -5.97 -12.00
CA VAL A 38 8.91 -6.97 -10.91
C VAL A 38 10.17 -7.85 -10.81
N VAL A 39 10.76 -8.27 -11.94
CA VAL A 39 12.01 -9.06 -11.96
C VAL A 39 13.19 -8.21 -11.49
N VAL A 40 13.27 -6.94 -11.87
CA VAL A 40 14.32 -6.01 -11.43
C VAL A 40 14.20 -5.76 -9.92
N TRP A 41 12.98 -5.55 -9.42
CA TRP A 41 12.72 -5.33 -7.99
C TRP A 41 12.99 -6.59 -7.16
N GLY A 42 12.57 -7.76 -7.65
CA GLY A 42 12.88 -9.06 -7.05
C GLY A 42 14.37 -9.40 -7.09
N GLY A 43 15.05 -9.08 -8.19
CA GLY A 43 16.50 -9.27 -8.35
C GLY A 43 17.32 -8.39 -7.41
N MET A 44 16.90 -7.14 -7.18
CA MET A 44 17.52 -6.27 -6.18
C MET A 44 17.41 -6.85 -4.75
N LEU A 45 16.24 -7.39 -4.39
CA LEU A 45 16.04 -8.03 -3.09
C LEU A 45 16.90 -9.30 -2.95
N PHE A 46 17.05 -10.07 -4.03
CA PHE A 46 17.90 -11.27 -4.10
C PHE A 46 19.41 -10.93 -3.99
N LEU A 47 19.89 -9.89 -4.68
CA LEU A 47 21.28 -9.43 -4.59
C LEU A 47 21.65 -8.89 -3.20
N LEU A 48 20.68 -8.28 -2.50
CA LEU A 48 20.84 -7.88 -1.10
C LEU A 48 20.95 -9.09 -0.17
N LEU A 49 20.18 -10.15 -0.42
CA LEU A 49 20.31 -11.44 0.28
C LEU A 49 21.65 -12.12 -0.01
N CYS A 50 22.20 -11.97 -1.21
CA CYS A 50 23.54 -12.45 -1.57
C CYS A 50 24.69 -11.52 -1.09
N ASN A 51 24.39 -10.49 -0.29
CA ASN A 51 25.39 -9.57 0.30
C ASN A 51 26.27 -8.81 -0.73
N ALA A 52 25.75 -8.54 -1.94
CA ALA A 52 26.51 -7.94 -3.04
C ALA A 52 26.62 -6.40 -3.00
N SER A 53 26.19 -5.74 -1.92
CA SER A 53 26.24 -4.28 -1.78
C SER A 53 27.52 -3.83 -1.07
N PRO A 54 28.35 -2.95 -1.68
CA PRO A 54 29.62 -2.52 -1.10
C PRO A 54 29.41 -1.76 0.21
N ALA A 55 30.28 -2.01 1.19
CA ALA A 55 30.26 -1.30 2.46
C ALA A 55 30.61 0.18 2.26
N MET A 56 29.64 1.07 2.51
CA MET A 56 29.85 2.52 2.50
C MET A 56 30.67 2.94 3.74
N CYS A 57 32.01 2.93 3.66
CA CYS A 57 32.94 3.31 4.75
C CYS A 57 33.69 4.63 4.52
N TRP A 58 33.22 5.47 3.59
CA TRP A 58 33.79 6.80 3.36
C TRP A 58 32.91 7.88 4.00
N ALA A 59 33.47 8.64 4.95
CA ALA A 59 32.78 9.72 5.67
C ALA A 59 33.40 11.10 5.37
N PRO A 60 32.62 12.19 5.34
CA PRO A 60 33.12 13.54 5.10
C PRO A 60 33.84 14.10 6.34
N ASP A 61 34.96 14.82 6.15
CA ASP A 61 35.81 15.35 7.25
C ASP A 61 35.41 16.75 7.76
N GLY A 62 34.32 17.33 7.25
CA GLY A 62 33.86 18.69 7.58
C GLY A 62 34.69 19.84 7.00
N ARG A 63 35.83 19.56 6.34
CA ARG A 63 36.74 20.54 5.71
C ARG A 63 36.82 20.38 4.18
N GLY A 64 35.94 19.56 3.60
CA GLY A 64 35.86 19.31 2.16
C GLY A 64 36.58 18.03 1.70
N GLY A 65 37.20 17.28 2.62
CA GLY A 65 37.84 15.99 2.39
C GLY A 65 36.95 14.78 2.74
N LYS A 66 37.45 13.57 2.45
CA LYS A 66 36.84 12.30 2.85
C LYS A 66 37.86 11.45 3.60
N PHE A 67 37.45 10.83 4.70
CA PHE A 67 38.25 9.88 5.48
C PHE A 67 37.59 8.50 5.49
N HIS A 68 38.40 7.45 5.66
CA HIS A 68 37.96 6.06 5.66
C HIS A 68 37.69 5.58 7.09
N ASP A 69 36.44 5.72 7.54
CA ASP A 69 35.99 5.28 8.86
C ASP A 69 34.61 4.61 8.76
N CYS A 70 34.53 3.35 9.17
CA CYS A 70 33.29 2.60 9.19
C CYS A 70 32.40 2.89 10.41
N ASN A 71 32.89 3.63 11.42
CA ASN A 71 32.18 3.91 12.69
C ASN A 71 31.77 5.38 12.90
N ASP A 72 32.06 6.27 11.96
CA ASP A 72 31.79 7.71 12.11
C ASP A 72 30.28 8.07 12.25
N ILE A 73 29.98 9.11 13.03
CA ILE A 73 28.61 9.55 13.34
C ILE A 73 27.90 10.21 12.14
N ASN A 74 28.67 10.83 11.24
CA ASN A 74 28.26 11.44 9.97
C ASN A 74 28.51 10.50 8.79
N SER A 75 28.80 9.22 9.05
CA SER A 75 28.88 8.22 7.99
C SER A 75 27.60 8.23 7.15
N PRO A 76 27.71 8.12 5.80
CA PRO A 76 26.55 8.12 4.92
C PRO A 76 25.50 7.10 5.38
N ARG A 77 25.92 5.93 5.86
CA ARG A 77 25.04 4.88 6.39
C ARG A 77 24.13 5.37 7.52
N ARG A 78 24.66 6.11 8.51
CA ARG A 78 23.86 6.61 9.65
C ARG A 78 22.91 7.73 9.23
N GLU A 79 23.36 8.60 8.34
CA GLU A 79 22.55 9.69 7.82
C GLU A 79 21.43 9.19 6.89
N TRP A 80 21.73 8.27 5.96
CA TRP A 80 20.74 7.56 5.15
C TRP A 80 19.72 6.83 6.01
N ARG A 81 20.15 6.20 7.11
CA ARG A 81 19.23 5.61 8.09
C ARG A 81 18.34 6.66 8.75
N LYS A 82 18.88 7.80 9.17
CA LYS A 82 18.10 8.90 9.77
C LYS A 82 17.08 9.46 8.78
N HIS A 83 17.51 9.78 7.55
CA HIS A 83 16.65 10.27 6.47
C HIS A 83 15.60 9.23 6.04
N GLY A 84 16.00 7.96 5.90
CA GLY A 84 15.11 6.85 5.59
C GLY A 84 14.04 6.66 6.66
N LYS A 85 14.43 6.74 7.95
CA LYS A 85 13.47 6.71 9.07
C LYS A 85 12.48 7.88 9.02
N LYS A 86 12.95 9.11 8.78
CA LYS A 86 12.08 10.31 8.67
C LYS A 86 11.06 10.16 7.53
N ARG A 87 11.52 9.77 6.34
CA ARG A 87 10.64 9.53 5.18
C ARG A 87 9.62 8.43 5.44
N LYS A 88 10.05 7.31 6.05
CA LYS A 88 9.15 6.21 6.43
C LYS A 88 8.07 6.67 7.39
N MET A 89 8.43 7.44 8.43
CA MET A 89 7.46 7.95 9.40
C MET A 89 6.46 8.93 8.78
N TYR A 90 6.89 9.78 7.84
CA TYR A 90 5.97 10.67 7.12
C TYR A 90 4.86 9.90 6.38
N GLY A 91 5.25 8.85 5.62
CA GLY A 91 4.29 7.99 4.94
C GLY A 91 3.34 7.27 5.91
N LEU A 92 3.88 6.71 7.00
CA LEU A 92 3.10 6.04 8.03
C LEU A 92 2.10 6.98 8.70
N ARG A 93 2.47 8.24 8.96
CA ARG A 93 1.56 9.26 9.54
C ARG A 93 0.40 9.59 8.60
N LYS A 94 0.64 9.66 7.29
CA LYS A 94 -0.44 9.82 6.29
C LYS A 94 -1.34 8.58 6.21
N LEU A 95 -0.76 7.38 6.24
CA LEU A 95 -1.54 6.13 6.20
C LEU A 95 -2.40 5.98 7.47
N ALA A 96 -1.86 6.31 8.64
CA ALA A 96 -2.60 6.31 9.89
C ALA A 96 -3.81 7.25 9.86
N ALA A 97 -3.70 8.38 9.18
CA ALA A 97 -4.83 9.29 8.99
C ALA A 97 -5.96 8.67 8.15
N HIS A 98 -5.62 7.84 7.16
CA HIS A 98 -6.60 7.19 6.29
C HIS A 98 -7.21 5.94 6.96
N TYR A 99 -6.37 5.12 7.58
CA TYR A 99 -6.75 3.87 8.25
C TYR A 99 -7.01 4.04 9.75
N ARG A 100 -7.45 5.24 10.17
CA ARG A 100 -7.63 5.62 11.59
C ARG A 100 -8.58 4.73 12.39
N SER A 101 -9.45 3.96 11.71
CA SER A 101 -10.42 3.07 12.37
C SER A 101 -9.78 1.85 13.02
N TRP A 102 -8.63 1.39 12.53
CA TRP A 102 -7.99 0.18 13.03
C TRP A 102 -6.47 0.30 13.21
N TYR A 103 -5.79 1.20 12.47
CA TYR A 103 -4.34 1.35 12.55
C TYR A 103 -3.92 2.35 13.63
N ARG A 104 -2.89 2.00 14.41
CA ARG A 104 -2.30 2.85 15.47
C ARG A 104 -0.79 3.00 15.24
N LEU A 105 -0.31 4.25 15.35
CA LEU A 105 1.10 4.59 15.15
C LEU A 105 1.97 4.04 16.29
N PRO A 106 3.24 3.68 16.02
CA PRO A 106 4.15 3.23 17.06
C PRO A 106 4.37 4.34 18.10
N GLY A 107 4.11 4.04 19.37
CA GLY A 107 4.21 5.00 20.47
C GLY A 107 3.02 5.94 20.63
N SER A 108 1.88 5.69 19.96
CA SER A 108 0.65 6.48 20.18
C SER A 108 -0.03 6.19 21.53
N GLU A 109 0.42 5.15 22.25
CA GLU A 109 -0.06 4.78 23.59
C GLU A 109 0.33 5.80 24.66
N THR A 110 1.55 6.35 24.56
CA THR A 110 2.13 7.26 25.56
C THR A 110 1.80 8.72 25.26
N LEU A 111 0.76 8.98 24.47
CA LEU A 111 0.34 10.34 24.17
C LEU A 111 -0.64 10.77 25.26
N ASP A 112 -0.16 11.59 26.19
CA ASP A 112 -0.99 12.13 27.25
C ASP A 112 -2.11 12.99 26.65
N ALA A 113 -3.30 12.96 27.24
CA ALA A 113 -4.50 13.70 26.79
C ALA A 113 -4.37 15.24 26.92
N VAL A 114 -3.16 15.76 27.03
CA VAL A 114 -2.89 17.18 27.22
C VAL A 114 -3.21 17.92 25.92
N LEU A 115 -4.14 18.87 25.99
CA LEU A 115 -4.42 19.87 24.97
C LEU A 115 -3.17 20.74 24.73
N GLN A 116 -2.25 20.25 23.90
CA GLN A 116 -1.18 21.07 23.35
C GLN A 116 -1.72 21.84 22.12
N PRO A 117 -1.23 23.06 21.85
CA PRO A 117 -1.60 23.79 20.64
C PRO A 117 -1.20 22.99 19.38
N ASP A 118 -2.07 23.03 18.35
CA ASP A 118 -1.98 22.16 17.16
C ASP A 118 -0.61 22.22 16.46
N ASP A 119 0.08 23.36 16.51
CA ASP A 119 1.41 23.59 15.91
C ASP A 119 2.52 22.74 16.56
N ILE A 120 2.43 22.51 17.88
CA ILE A 120 3.40 21.69 18.62
C ILE A 120 3.11 20.20 18.39
N ILE A 121 1.82 19.85 18.24
CA ILE A 121 1.36 18.48 17.99
C ILE A 121 1.74 18.02 16.58
N GLU A 122 1.75 18.91 15.59
CA GLU A 122 2.16 18.56 14.22
C GLU A 122 3.60 18.03 14.16
N CYS A 123 4.47 18.54 15.04
CA CYS A 123 5.86 18.11 15.14
C CYS A 123 6.04 16.73 15.78
N ASP A 124 5.03 16.20 16.49
CA ASP A 124 5.10 14.87 17.11
C ASP A 124 4.91 13.74 16.08
N LEU A 125 5.89 12.84 16.00
CA LEU A 125 5.89 11.67 15.11
C LEU A 125 4.77 10.67 15.44
N ARG A 126 4.18 10.74 16.64
CA ARG A 126 3.14 9.82 17.15
C ARG A 126 1.74 10.15 16.64
N VAL A 127 1.55 11.30 15.99
CA VAL A 127 0.24 11.81 15.56
C VAL A 127 0.08 11.73 14.03
N PRO A 128 -1.08 11.34 13.49
CA PRO A 128 -1.31 11.32 12.05
C PRO A 128 -1.24 12.71 11.40
N MET A 129 -0.98 12.75 10.09
CA MET A 129 -1.00 13.98 9.29
C MET A 129 -2.16 13.93 8.27
N PRO A 130 -3.02 14.97 8.15
CA PRO A 130 -3.10 16.17 8.99
C PRO A 130 -3.64 15.88 10.40
N VAL A 131 -3.32 16.75 11.37
CA VAL A 131 -3.72 16.62 12.78
C VAL A 131 -5.24 16.50 12.93
N SER A 132 -6.02 17.11 12.04
CA SER A 132 -7.50 17.01 12.02
C SER A 132 -8.04 15.58 11.85
N LYS A 133 -7.24 14.66 11.29
CA LYS A 133 -7.61 13.24 11.16
C LYS A 133 -7.20 12.40 12.35
N ARG A 134 -6.66 13.00 13.42
CA ARG A 134 -6.39 12.30 14.68
C ARG A 134 -7.68 11.68 15.22
N THR A 135 -7.54 10.51 15.82
CA THR A 135 -8.61 9.92 16.61
C THR A 135 -8.82 10.79 17.85
N ASN A 136 -10.07 11.07 18.19
CA ASN A 136 -10.41 11.77 19.43
C ASN A 136 -9.96 10.91 20.62
N ASP A 137 -9.71 11.56 21.75
CA ASP A 137 -9.28 10.85 22.95
C ASP A 137 -10.34 9.83 23.38
N PRO A 138 -9.92 8.59 23.72
CA PRO A 138 -10.85 7.53 24.04
C PRO A 138 -11.64 7.90 25.32
N PRO A 139 -12.97 7.72 25.34
CA PRO A 139 -13.78 7.97 26.55
C PRO A 139 -13.33 7.14 27.76
N THR A 140 -12.68 6.00 27.50
CA THR A 140 -12.12 5.09 28.52
C THR A 140 -10.79 5.57 29.10
N GLY A 141 -10.16 6.58 28.50
CA GLY A 141 -8.84 7.09 28.93
C GLY A 141 -7.65 6.21 28.52
N GLU A 142 -7.88 4.95 28.14
CA GLU A 142 -6.84 4.03 27.63
C GLU A 142 -6.86 3.94 26.10
N ARG A 143 -5.70 4.16 25.45
CA ARG A 143 -5.52 4.05 23.99
C ARG A 143 -5.15 2.63 23.57
N ALA A 144 -5.59 2.20 22.37
CA ALA A 144 -5.26 0.89 21.86
C ALA A 144 -3.75 0.74 21.55
N PRO A 145 -3.19 -0.48 21.74
CA PRO A 145 -1.77 -0.72 21.51
C PRO A 145 -1.38 -0.56 20.04
N PRO A 146 -0.11 -0.24 19.74
CA PRO A 146 0.35 0.07 18.39
C PRO A 146 0.17 -1.15 17.51
N THR A 147 -0.49 -0.96 16.37
CA THR A 147 -0.63 -2.05 15.42
C THR A 147 0.72 -2.32 14.77
N PRO A 148 1.13 -3.60 14.66
CA PRO A 148 2.41 -3.91 14.04
C PRO A 148 2.37 -3.55 12.54
N ILE A 149 3.43 -2.86 12.07
CA ILE A 149 3.50 -2.26 10.72
C ILE A 149 3.29 -3.31 9.61
N TRP A 150 3.70 -4.56 9.86
CA TRP A 150 3.56 -5.64 8.88
C TRP A 150 2.10 -5.94 8.51
N LYS A 151 1.12 -5.70 9.42
CA LYS A 151 -0.31 -5.91 9.10
C LYS A 151 -0.81 -4.89 8.08
N LEU A 152 -0.32 -3.65 8.18
CA LEU A 152 -0.61 -2.60 7.22
C LEU A 152 0.06 -2.90 5.88
N ASP A 153 1.33 -3.31 5.88
CA ASP A 153 2.05 -3.69 4.67
C ASP A 153 1.36 -4.88 3.97
N PHE A 154 0.94 -5.90 4.73
CA PHE A 154 0.18 -7.03 4.22
C PHE A 154 -1.17 -6.60 3.62
N PHE A 155 -1.94 -5.77 4.33
CA PHE A 155 -3.21 -5.24 3.84
C PHE A 155 -3.06 -4.49 2.52
N ILE A 156 -2.07 -3.59 2.45
CA ILE A 156 -1.77 -2.83 1.22
C ILE A 156 -1.41 -3.81 0.10
N TRP A 157 -0.61 -4.85 0.39
CA TRP A 157 -0.24 -5.84 -0.59
C TRP A 157 -1.43 -6.66 -1.09
N CYS A 158 -2.36 -7.04 -0.21
CA CYS A 158 -3.62 -7.67 -0.61
C CYS A 158 -4.42 -6.81 -1.59
N GLN A 159 -4.49 -5.49 -1.34
CA GLN A 159 -5.18 -4.57 -2.25
C GLN A 159 -4.46 -4.42 -3.60
N VAL A 160 -3.12 -4.42 -3.61
CA VAL A 160 -2.33 -4.39 -4.85
C VAL A 160 -2.54 -5.67 -5.66
N TRP A 161 -2.54 -6.85 -5.03
CA TRP A 161 -2.82 -8.12 -5.69
C TRP A 161 -4.23 -8.18 -6.29
N ASN A 162 -5.23 -7.60 -5.61
CA ASN A 162 -6.59 -7.48 -6.14
C ASN A 162 -6.60 -6.66 -7.45
N ILE A 163 -5.92 -5.50 -7.48
CA ILE A 163 -5.82 -4.65 -8.68
C ILE A 163 -5.05 -5.37 -9.79
N PHE A 164 -3.96 -6.07 -9.45
CA PHE A 164 -3.19 -6.86 -10.40
C PHE A 164 -4.04 -7.93 -11.09
N PHE A 165 -4.80 -8.72 -10.32
CA PHE A 165 -5.67 -9.75 -10.88
C PHE A 165 -6.80 -9.16 -11.75
N GLN A 166 -7.34 -7.99 -11.38
CA GLN A 166 -8.33 -7.28 -12.20
C GLN A 166 -7.74 -6.76 -13.53
N CYS A 167 -6.52 -6.23 -13.51
CA CYS A 167 -5.81 -5.82 -14.72
C CYS A 167 -5.49 -7.02 -15.62
N CYS A 168 -5.06 -8.16 -15.05
CA CYS A 168 -4.88 -9.41 -15.79
C CYS A 168 -6.18 -9.86 -16.45
N LEU A 169 -7.30 -9.85 -15.72
CA LEU A 169 -8.61 -10.21 -16.25
C LEU A 169 -9.03 -9.28 -17.39
N CYS A 170 -8.86 -7.96 -17.24
CA CYS A 170 -9.11 -6.99 -18.30
C CYS A 170 -8.26 -7.28 -19.54
N GLY A 171 -6.97 -7.60 -19.36
CA GLY A 171 -6.08 -8.03 -20.42
C GLY A 171 -6.52 -9.32 -21.12
N PHE A 172 -7.01 -10.33 -20.38
CA PHE A 172 -7.61 -11.53 -20.97
C PHE A 172 -8.91 -11.23 -21.72
N MET A 173 -9.71 -10.30 -21.20
CA MET A 173 -10.97 -9.90 -21.80
C MET A 173 -10.82 -9.04 -23.06
N TRP A 174 -9.69 -8.37 -23.28
CA TRP A 174 -9.42 -7.61 -24.51
C TRP A 174 -8.42 -8.29 -25.43
N GLY A 175 -7.53 -9.14 -24.90
CA GLY A 175 -6.50 -9.86 -25.65
C GLY A 175 -6.99 -11.13 -26.34
N LEU A 176 -8.13 -11.71 -25.93
CA LEU A 176 -8.70 -12.90 -26.54
C LEU A 176 -9.96 -12.57 -27.38
N ASN A 177 -9.93 -12.97 -28.65
CA ASN A 177 -11.11 -12.96 -29.53
C ASN A 177 -12.23 -13.79 -28.88
N ARG A 178 -13.48 -13.31 -29.02
CA ARG A 178 -14.68 -13.84 -28.33
C ARG A 178 -14.84 -15.38 -28.36
N TYR A 179 -14.29 -16.04 -29.37
CA TYR A 179 -14.38 -17.48 -29.59
C TYR A 179 -13.36 -18.34 -28.82
N ASN A 180 -12.20 -17.79 -28.39
CA ASN A 180 -11.11 -18.55 -27.73
C ASN A 180 -10.94 -18.21 -26.24
N ARG A 181 -11.98 -17.70 -25.56
CA ARG A 181 -11.88 -17.40 -24.12
C ARG A 181 -12.01 -18.70 -23.31
N PRO A 182 -10.98 -19.11 -22.54
CA PRO A 182 -11.15 -20.16 -21.55
C PRO A 182 -12.20 -19.72 -20.54
N SER A 183 -13.35 -20.40 -20.51
CA SER A 183 -14.47 -20.08 -19.60
C SER A 183 -14.09 -20.14 -18.12
N TRP A 184 -13.03 -20.89 -17.79
CA TRP A 184 -12.50 -21.02 -16.44
C TRP A 184 -11.66 -19.82 -15.98
N ALA A 185 -10.99 -19.11 -16.90
CA ALA A 185 -9.98 -18.12 -16.52
C ALA A 185 -10.61 -16.88 -15.86
N THR A 186 -11.73 -16.39 -16.39
CA THR A 186 -12.42 -15.22 -15.84
C THR A 186 -12.93 -15.48 -14.42
N GLY A 187 -13.57 -16.63 -14.19
CA GLY A 187 -14.05 -17.02 -12.86
C GLY A 187 -12.91 -17.22 -11.86
N LEU A 188 -11.80 -17.83 -12.29
CA LEU A 188 -10.63 -18.06 -11.44
C LEU A 188 -9.96 -16.75 -11.00
N PHE A 189 -9.74 -15.80 -11.91
CA PHE A 189 -9.13 -14.52 -11.56
C PHE A 189 -10.05 -13.64 -10.69
N VAL A 190 -11.37 -13.67 -10.91
CA VAL A 190 -12.32 -12.98 -10.01
C VAL A 190 -12.32 -13.61 -8.63
N ALA A 191 -12.36 -14.94 -8.53
CA ALA A 191 -12.34 -15.65 -7.25
C ALA A 191 -11.05 -15.35 -6.46
N LEU A 192 -9.91 -15.33 -7.14
CA LEU A 192 -8.62 -14.96 -6.53
C LEU A 192 -8.58 -13.49 -6.09
N ALA A 193 -9.07 -12.57 -6.92
CA ALA A 193 -9.13 -11.14 -6.60
C ALA A 193 -9.99 -10.89 -5.35
N CYS A 194 -11.19 -11.46 -5.32
CA CYS A 194 -12.10 -11.35 -4.18
C CYS A 194 -11.58 -12.07 -2.93
N GLY A 195 -10.93 -13.22 -3.09
CA GLY A 195 -10.34 -13.98 -1.97
C GLY A 195 -9.23 -13.18 -1.26
N VAL A 196 -8.31 -12.61 -2.02
CA VAL A 196 -7.21 -11.81 -1.46
C VAL A 196 -7.72 -10.52 -0.82
N ALA A 197 -8.70 -9.85 -1.45
CA ALA A 197 -9.36 -8.68 -0.86
C ALA A 197 -10.13 -9.03 0.43
N GLY A 198 -10.80 -10.18 0.47
CA GLY A 198 -11.53 -10.67 1.64
C GLY A 198 -10.61 -10.94 2.83
N ILE A 199 -9.45 -11.57 2.60
CA ILE A 199 -8.45 -11.81 3.65
C ILE A 199 -7.89 -10.48 4.19
N GLY A 200 -7.59 -9.51 3.30
CA GLY A 200 -7.17 -8.17 3.72
C GLY A 200 -8.24 -7.46 4.55
N GLY A 201 -9.50 -7.50 4.10
CA GLY A 201 -10.63 -6.94 4.83
C GLY A 201 -10.81 -7.55 6.22
N LEU A 202 -10.68 -8.87 6.35
CA LEU A 202 -10.79 -9.58 7.63
C LEU A 202 -9.74 -9.12 8.63
N VAL A 203 -8.48 -8.95 8.22
CA VAL A 203 -7.42 -8.43 9.10
C VAL A 203 -7.77 -7.04 9.62
N SER A 204 -8.23 -6.14 8.73
CA SER A 204 -8.63 -4.79 9.14
C SER A 204 -9.83 -4.80 10.11
N PHE A 205 -10.74 -5.75 9.93
CA PHE A 205 -11.94 -5.90 10.77
C PHE A 205 -11.60 -6.44 12.16
N LEU A 206 -10.75 -7.46 12.26
CA LEU A 206 -10.32 -8.02 13.54
C LEU A 206 -9.53 -7.00 14.36
N GLU A 207 -8.64 -6.24 13.73
CA GLU A 207 -7.94 -5.14 14.41
C GLU A 207 -8.91 -4.00 14.76
N GLY A 208 -9.86 -3.68 13.88
CA GLY A 208 -10.87 -2.65 14.15
C GLY A 208 -11.78 -3.00 15.33
N THR A 209 -12.18 -4.26 15.45
CA THR A 209 -12.99 -4.73 16.60
C THR A 209 -12.17 -4.74 17.89
N LYS A 210 -10.88 -5.10 17.83
CA LYS A 210 -9.97 -5.00 18.99
C LYS A 210 -9.80 -3.55 19.47
N VAL A 211 -9.58 -2.62 18.55
CA VAL A 211 -9.45 -1.18 18.86
C VAL A 211 -10.74 -0.66 19.48
N LYS A 212 -11.90 -0.95 18.89
CA LYS A 212 -13.21 -0.55 19.43
C LYS A 212 -13.49 -1.13 20.83
N ARG A 213 -12.98 -2.34 21.12
CA ARG A 213 -13.12 -2.98 22.43
C ARG A 213 -12.32 -2.27 23.51
N ILE A 214 -11.15 -1.73 23.18
CA ILE A 214 -10.21 -1.11 24.12
C ILE A 214 -10.53 0.38 24.30
N GLU A 215 -10.68 1.12 23.20
CA GLU A 215 -10.91 2.57 23.23
C GLU A 215 -12.37 2.94 23.53
N GLY A 216 -13.25 1.94 23.59
CA GLY A 216 -14.70 2.13 23.60
C GLY A 216 -15.23 2.60 22.24
N VAL A 217 -16.54 2.48 22.04
CA VAL A 217 -17.18 3.09 20.88
C VAL A 217 -17.17 4.60 21.12
N SER A 218 -16.18 5.30 20.57
CA SER A 218 -16.14 6.76 20.64
C SER A 218 -17.42 7.32 20.04
N SER A 219 -18.01 8.30 20.73
CA SER A 219 -19.18 9.12 20.37
C SER A 219 -19.15 9.70 18.94
N SER A 220 -18.03 9.55 18.23
CA SER A 220 -17.81 9.95 16.84
C SER A 220 -18.66 9.20 15.80
N LEU A 221 -19.05 7.94 16.01
CA LEU A 221 -19.98 7.27 15.08
C LEU A 221 -21.36 7.91 15.19
N ALA A 222 -21.85 8.10 16.42
CA ALA A 222 -23.08 8.84 16.69
C ALA A 222 -23.00 10.29 16.19
N GLN A 223 -21.85 10.96 16.30
CA GLN A 223 -21.68 12.32 15.81
C GLN A 223 -21.53 12.40 14.29
N THR A 224 -20.92 11.39 13.65
CA THR A 224 -20.83 11.30 12.18
C THR A 224 -22.21 10.96 11.60
N GLU A 225 -22.95 10.07 12.24
CA GLU A 225 -24.33 9.75 11.89
C GLU A 225 -25.24 10.97 12.09
N ALA A 226 -25.13 11.69 13.21
CA ALA A 226 -25.90 12.92 13.45
C ALA A 226 -25.54 14.05 12.46
N VAL A 227 -24.26 14.18 12.08
CA VAL A 227 -23.85 15.15 11.04
C VAL A 227 -24.36 14.73 9.67
N GLN A 228 -24.27 13.43 9.31
CA GLN A 228 -24.79 12.89 8.06
C GLN A 228 -26.31 13.07 7.96
N GLU A 229 -27.02 12.81 9.06
CA GLU A 229 -28.46 13.03 9.21
C GLU A 229 -28.80 14.52 9.07
N SER A 230 -28.03 15.42 9.72
CA SER A 230 -28.24 16.87 9.58
C SER A 230 -28.01 17.38 8.15
N ILE A 231 -27.08 16.78 7.40
CA ILE A 231 -26.83 17.10 5.99
C ILE A 231 -27.98 16.59 5.12
N HIS A 232 -28.46 15.36 5.37
CA HIS A 232 -29.60 14.79 4.66
C HIS A 232 -30.87 15.64 4.86
N LEU A 233 -31.14 16.08 6.10
CA LEU A 233 -32.26 16.96 6.43
C LEU A 233 -32.14 18.35 5.77
N ARG A 234 -30.93 18.91 5.71
CA ARG A 234 -30.70 20.18 4.98
C ARG A 234 -30.93 20.03 3.48
N GLN A 235 -30.51 18.91 2.88
CA GLN A 235 -30.73 18.63 1.46
C GLN A 235 -32.22 18.47 1.15
N GLU A 236 -32.96 17.80 2.04
CA GLU A 236 -34.42 17.61 1.91
C GLU A 236 -35.17 18.95 2.01
N ASN A 237 -34.82 19.81 2.98
CA ASN A 237 -35.41 21.14 3.09
C ASN A 237 -35.09 22.04 1.89
N SER A 238 -33.86 22.02 1.38
CA SER A 238 -33.52 22.77 0.16
C SER A 238 -34.24 22.26 -1.10
N GLY A 239 -34.55 20.97 -1.18
CA GLY A 239 -35.38 20.42 -2.27
C GLY A 239 -36.83 20.88 -2.21
N ASN A 240 -37.40 20.95 -1.00
CA ASN A 240 -38.78 21.36 -0.77
C ASN A 240 -39.00 22.87 -0.96
N GLU A 241 -38.00 23.70 -0.67
CA GLU A 241 -38.06 25.15 -0.94
C GLU A 241 -38.06 25.49 -2.44
N VAL A 242 -37.52 24.63 -3.30
CA VAL A 242 -37.47 24.87 -4.75
C VAL A 242 -38.78 24.48 -5.46
N GLN A 243 -39.64 23.67 -4.82
CA GLN A 243 -40.94 23.26 -5.37
C GLN A 243 -42.12 24.16 -4.94
N ARG A 244 -41.88 25.21 -4.14
CA ARG A 244 -42.90 26.12 -3.62
C ARG A 244 -42.80 27.50 -4.27
#